data_AF-A0A7R9PS84-F1
#
_entry.id   AF-A0A7R9PS84-F1
#
_cell.length_a   1.000
_cell.length_b   1.000
_cell.length_c   1.000
_cell.angle_alpha   90.00
_cell.angle_beta   90.00
_cell.angle_gamma   90.00
#
_symmetry.space_group_name_H-M   'P 1'
#
loop_
_entity.id
_entity.type
_entity.pdbx_description
1 polymer ?
#
loop_
_entity_poly.entity_id
_entity_poly.type
_entity_poly.pdbx_seq_one_letter_code
_entity_poly.pdbx_strand_id
1 'polypeptide(L)'
;MGPSVVPIPTFSNISADYFRKHIYPQRFPALLRDVDIGDCSKKWTADYLAEKIGDNSVKVHVSINPKMNFTEKNFVYKTLLFGELLKRAQKVNQDLFFLSPKEFYYLRSLGADPRGRDVADIKKQFPSIAEDIHIPDFFLKEDFFSSVFRIGSPGVQLWTHYDVMDNILIQVKGRKRMVLYNPDEALNMYLIGDKSQVLDIDDPDVERFPKFLSAQRHECIMEPGDIIFIPALWFHNTLALEFGIAVNIFWRHLNYQFYDKNDPYGNKDLIPASRVRML
;
A
#
# COMPACT_ATOMS: atom_id res chain seq x y z
N MET A 1 26.48 -14.03 -5.05
CA MET A 1 25.33 -14.14 -5.96
C MET A 1 24.10 -13.85 -5.12
N GLY A 2 23.38 -12.77 -5.41
CA GLY A 2 22.16 -12.43 -4.65
C GLY A 2 21.04 -13.46 -4.89
N PRO A 3 19.99 -13.47 -4.06
CA PRO A 3 18.87 -14.38 -4.25
C PRO A 3 18.21 -14.11 -5.61
N SER A 4 17.86 -15.17 -6.34
CA SER A 4 17.18 -15.05 -7.64
C SER A 4 15.83 -14.37 -7.46
N VAL A 5 15.48 -13.40 -8.31
CA VAL A 5 14.15 -12.77 -8.28
C VAL A 5 13.11 -13.74 -8.86
N VAL A 6 12.08 -14.05 -8.08
CA VAL A 6 10.96 -14.91 -8.52
C VAL A 6 9.81 -14.02 -8.99
N PRO A 7 9.29 -14.17 -10.21
CA PRO A 7 8.14 -13.40 -10.66
C PRO A 7 6.88 -13.80 -9.87
N ILE A 8 6.03 -12.82 -9.56
CA ILE A 8 4.71 -13.09 -8.98
C ILE A 8 3.79 -13.70 -10.05
N PRO A 9 3.07 -14.80 -9.75
CA PRO A 9 2.11 -15.40 -10.67
C PRO A 9 1.08 -14.39 -11.17
N THR A 10 0.88 -14.37 -12.49
CA THR A 10 -0.03 -13.43 -13.15
C THR A 10 -1.25 -14.17 -13.71
N PHE A 11 -2.44 -13.61 -13.50
CA PHE A 11 -3.72 -14.13 -13.98
C PHE A 11 -4.47 -13.00 -14.70
N SER A 12 -5.06 -13.28 -15.85
CA SER A 12 -5.83 -12.31 -16.64
C SER A 12 -7.30 -12.70 -16.70
N ASN A 13 -8.20 -11.70 -16.71
CA ASN A 13 -9.63 -11.84 -16.96
C ASN A 13 -10.30 -12.90 -16.07
N ILE A 14 -9.96 -12.91 -14.79
CA ILE A 14 -10.53 -13.87 -13.83
C ILE A 14 -11.87 -13.38 -13.28
N SER A 15 -12.76 -14.33 -13.00
CA SER A 15 -13.97 -14.04 -12.23
C SER A 15 -13.67 -14.00 -10.72
N ALA A 16 -14.52 -13.31 -9.96
CA ALA A 16 -14.43 -13.34 -8.50
C ALA A 16 -14.57 -14.76 -7.93
N ASP A 17 -15.37 -15.60 -8.59
CA ASP A 17 -15.54 -17.01 -8.24
C ASP A 17 -14.25 -17.81 -8.41
N TYR A 18 -13.53 -17.58 -9.51
CA TYR A 18 -12.23 -18.20 -9.76
C TYR A 18 -11.20 -17.76 -8.73
N PHE A 19 -11.13 -16.45 -8.42
CA PHE A 19 -10.26 -15.93 -7.38
C PHE A 19 -10.48 -16.66 -6.05
N ARG A 20 -11.73 -16.69 -5.57
CA ARG A 20 -12.08 -17.31 -4.27
C ARG A 20 -11.80 -18.81 -4.20
N LYS A 21 -11.96 -19.54 -5.30
CA LYS A 21 -11.79 -21.00 -5.35
C LYS A 21 -10.36 -21.45 -5.60
N HIS A 22 -9.58 -20.69 -6.37
CA HIS A 22 -8.31 -21.17 -6.92
C HIS A 22 -7.09 -20.32 -6.59
N ILE A 23 -7.24 -19.02 -6.38
CA ILE A 23 -6.12 -18.10 -6.09
C ILE A 23 -6.05 -17.82 -4.59
N TYR A 24 -7.16 -17.37 -4.01
CA TYR A 24 -7.25 -16.99 -2.61
C TYR A 24 -6.80 -18.09 -1.63
N PRO A 25 -7.18 -19.38 -1.79
CA PRO A 25 -6.79 -20.42 -0.85
C PRO A 25 -5.30 -20.79 -0.90
N GLN A 26 -4.57 -20.38 -1.96
CA GLN A 26 -3.14 -20.67 -2.10
C GLN A 26 -2.28 -19.86 -1.15
N ARG A 27 -2.83 -18.78 -0.58
CA ARG A 27 -2.14 -17.88 0.36
C ARG A 27 -0.80 -17.35 -0.16
N PHE A 28 -0.75 -17.12 -1.46
CA PHE A 28 0.40 -16.62 -2.21
C PHE A 28 0.02 -15.35 -3.00
N PRO A 29 0.92 -14.37 -3.17
CA PRO A 29 0.64 -13.16 -3.94
C PRO A 29 0.28 -13.47 -5.39
N ALA A 30 -0.63 -12.67 -5.95
CA ALA A 30 -1.06 -12.82 -7.33
C ALA A 30 -1.24 -11.45 -7.99
N LEU A 31 -0.68 -11.28 -9.18
CA LEU A 31 -0.96 -10.15 -10.05
C LEU A 31 -2.18 -10.50 -10.91
N LEU A 32 -3.20 -9.67 -10.86
CA LEU A 32 -4.47 -9.86 -11.55
C LEU A 32 -4.62 -8.74 -12.57
N ARG A 33 -4.77 -9.12 -13.84
CA ARG A 33 -4.94 -8.22 -14.97
C ARG A 33 -6.34 -8.34 -15.54
N ASP A 34 -6.77 -7.29 -16.22
CA ASP A 34 -8.04 -7.25 -16.95
C ASP A 34 -9.26 -7.57 -16.06
N VAL A 35 -9.16 -7.25 -14.76
CA VAL A 35 -10.29 -7.27 -13.83
C VAL A 35 -10.98 -5.91 -13.92
N ASP A 36 -12.30 -5.90 -13.99
CA ASP A 36 -13.07 -4.65 -13.99
C ASP A 36 -12.88 -3.89 -12.68
N ILE A 37 -12.28 -2.70 -12.77
CA ILE A 37 -12.10 -1.77 -11.65
C ILE A 37 -12.94 -0.49 -11.83
N GLY A 38 -13.91 -0.51 -12.75
CA GLY A 38 -14.76 0.63 -13.07
C GLY A 38 -14.07 1.66 -13.95
N ASP A 39 -14.66 2.85 -14.03
CA ASP A 39 -14.18 3.95 -14.86
C ASP A 39 -13.01 4.74 -14.25
N CYS A 40 -12.58 4.41 -13.03
CA CYS A 40 -11.54 5.15 -12.30
C CYS A 40 -10.23 5.26 -13.12
N SER A 41 -9.82 4.20 -13.81
CA SER A 41 -8.61 4.17 -14.65
C SER A 41 -8.67 5.18 -15.81
N LYS A 42 -9.88 5.52 -16.28
CA LYS A 42 -10.12 6.50 -17.34
C LYS A 42 -10.36 7.91 -16.78
N LYS A 43 -11.13 8.01 -15.69
CA LYS A 43 -11.60 9.28 -15.12
C LYS A 43 -10.60 9.97 -14.21
N TRP A 44 -9.80 9.23 -13.44
CA TRP A 44 -8.95 9.79 -12.38
C TRP A 44 -7.68 10.46 -12.91
N THR A 45 -7.88 11.52 -13.68
CA THR A 45 -6.85 12.50 -14.01
C THR A 45 -6.61 13.44 -12.83
N ALA A 46 -5.49 14.16 -12.83
CA ALA A 46 -5.20 15.14 -11.79
C ALA A 46 -6.26 16.26 -11.77
N ASP A 47 -6.71 16.70 -12.95
CA ASP A 47 -7.72 17.75 -13.07
C ASP A 47 -9.09 17.28 -12.57
N TYR A 48 -9.52 16.07 -12.97
CA TYR A 48 -10.80 15.50 -12.50
C TYR A 48 -10.83 15.35 -10.98
N LEU A 49 -9.77 14.78 -10.39
CA LEU A 49 -9.71 14.62 -8.93
C LEU A 49 -9.59 15.96 -8.22
N ALA A 50 -8.85 16.93 -8.77
CA ALA A 50 -8.79 18.28 -8.21
C ALA A 50 -10.15 18.99 -8.28
N GLU A 51 -10.95 18.77 -9.32
CA GLU A 51 -12.32 19.29 -9.41
C GLU A 51 -13.25 18.61 -8.38
N LYS A 52 -13.23 17.27 -8.30
CA LYS A 52 -14.20 16.51 -7.48
C LYS A 52 -13.90 16.50 -5.99
N ILE A 53 -12.62 16.48 -5.63
CA ILE A 53 -12.19 16.30 -4.24
C ILE A 53 -11.04 17.23 -3.84
N GLY A 54 -10.70 18.23 -4.66
CA GLY A 54 -9.52 19.07 -4.47
C GLY A 54 -9.49 19.85 -3.15
N ASP A 55 -10.65 20.25 -2.64
CA ASP A 55 -10.79 21.04 -1.41
C ASP A 55 -10.66 20.21 -0.13
N ASN A 56 -10.57 18.87 -0.24
CA ASN A 56 -10.38 18.02 0.92
C ASN A 56 -8.97 18.21 1.49
N SER A 57 -8.90 18.45 2.80
CA SER A 57 -7.65 18.53 3.53
C SER A 57 -7.09 17.13 3.83
N VAL A 58 -5.85 16.87 3.42
CA VAL A 58 -5.20 15.57 3.60
C VAL A 58 -3.84 15.69 4.28
N LYS A 59 -3.53 14.72 5.14
CA LYS A 59 -2.20 14.57 5.76
C LYS A 59 -1.27 13.79 4.82
N VAL A 60 -0.11 14.36 4.54
CA VAL A 60 0.87 13.84 3.58
C VAL A 60 2.24 13.73 4.23
N HIS A 61 3.01 12.73 3.82
CA HIS A 61 4.42 12.62 4.13
C HIS A 61 5.18 13.45 3.10
N VAL A 62 6.10 14.29 3.57
CA VAL A 62 6.98 15.11 2.74
C VAL A 62 8.42 14.77 3.10
N SER A 63 9.23 14.44 2.09
CA SER A 63 10.66 14.14 2.28
C SER A 63 11.50 14.76 1.17
N ILE A 64 12.75 15.11 1.46
CA ILE A 64 13.75 15.46 0.44
C ILE A 64 14.45 14.23 -0.15
N ASN A 65 14.20 13.04 0.41
CA ASN A 65 14.73 11.77 -0.06
C ASN A 65 13.57 10.90 -0.58
N PRO A 66 13.67 10.33 -1.79
CA PRO A 66 12.63 9.44 -2.31
C PRO A 66 12.51 8.12 -1.53
N LYS A 67 13.59 7.64 -0.90
CA LYS A 67 13.58 6.46 -0.02
C LYS A 67 13.22 6.90 1.40
N MET A 68 11.98 6.65 1.80
CA MET A 68 11.50 7.03 3.13
C MET A 68 12.03 6.06 4.19
N ASN A 69 12.51 6.60 5.31
CA ASN A 69 13.13 5.87 6.41
C ASN A 69 12.33 6.08 7.70
N PHE A 70 11.71 5.03 8.24
CA PHE A 70 10.96 5.10 9.50
C PHE A 70 11.85 5.08 10.75
N THR A 71 13.09 4.59 10.65
CA THR A 71 14.04 4.52 11.76
C THR A 71 14.61 5.91 12.04
N GLU A 72 15.11 6.59 11.01
CA GLU A 72 15.63 7.97 11.11
C GLU A 72 14.54 9.03 11.00
N LYS A 73 13.33 8.64 10.56
CA LYS A 73 12.20 9.55 10.29
C LYS A 73 12.61 10.72 9.39
N ASN A 74 13.17 10.41 8.22
CA ASN A 74 13.63 11.39 7.22
C ASN A 74 12.49 12.08 6.43
N PHE A 75 11.28 12.13 7.00
CA PHE A 75 10.09 12.72 6.42
C PHE A 75 9.30 13.45 7.49
N VAL A 76 8.52 14.44 7.09
CA VAL A 76 7.63 15.20 7.98
C VAL A 76 6.19 15.06 7.52
N TYR A 77 5.26 15.14 8.47
CA TYR A 77 3.84 15.23 8.16
C TYR A 77 3.47 16.67 7.87
N LYS A 78 2.78 16.89 6.75
CA LYS A 78 2.18 18.18 6.38
C LYS A 78 0.72 17.98 6.01
N THR A 79 -0.03 19.07 6.01
CA THR A 79 -1.41 19.08 5.54
C THR A 79 -1.48 19.89 4.26
N LEU A 80 -2.14 19.36 3.25
CA LEU A 80 -2.37 20.01 1.96
C LEU A 80 -3.83 19.87 1.56
N LEU A 81 -4.31 20.77 0.70
CA LEU A 81 -5.51 20.49 -0.09
C LEU A 81 -5.19 19.37 -1.10
N PHE A 82 -6.14 18.48 -1.32
CA PHE A 82 -5.97 17.33 -2.21
C PHE A 82 -5.56 17.74 -3.63
N GLY A 83 -6.17 18.81 -4.15
CA GLY A 83 -5.85 19.34 -5.48
C GLY A 83 -4.41 19.88 -5.57
N GLU A 84 -3.91 20.45 -4.48
CA GLU A 84 -2.53 20.90 -4.38
C GLU A 84 -1.55 19.73 -4.32
N LEU A 85 -1.86 18.69 -3.53
CA LEU A 85 -1.09 17.45 -3.51
C LEU A 85 -0.97 16.85 -4.92
N LEU A 86 -2.07 16.75 -5.67
CA LEU A 86 -2.03 16.20 -7.03
C LEU A 86 -1.08 16.97 -7.94
N LYS A 87 -1.11 18.31 -7.89
CA LYS A 87 -0.23 19.17 -8.67
C LYS A 87 1.24 18.97 -8.28
N ARG A 88 1.52 18.97 -6.97
CA ARG A 88 2.89 18.89 -6.46
C ARG A 88 3.50 17.50 -6.63
N ALA A 89 2.74 16.43 -6.35
CA ALA A 89 3.23 15.07 -6.40
C ALA A 89 3.68 14.62 -7.81
N GLN A 90 3.17 15.26 -8.87
CA GLN A 90 3.56 14.99 -10.26
C GLN A 90 4.87 15.68 -10.69
N LYS A 91 5.31 16.72 -9.96
CA LYS A 91 6.47 17.53 -10.33
C LYS A 91 7.76 17.01 -9.68
N VAL A 92 8.88 17.15 -10.37
CA VAL A 92 10.23 16.90 -9.81
C VAL A 92 10.71 18.08 -8.98
N ASN A 93 10.47 19.30 -9.46
CA ASN A 93 10.81 20.54 -8.77
C ASN A 93 9.53 21.35 -8.50
N GLN A 94 9.41 21.87 -7.29
CA GLN A 94 8.26 22.62 -6.82
C GLN A 94 8.55 24.12 -6.80
N ASP A 95 7.59 24.90 -7.26
CA ASP A 95 7.61 26.37 -7.13
C ASP A 95 7.33 26.78 -5.68
N LEU A 96 6.41 26.06 -5.03
CA LEU A 96 6.07 26.18 -3.61
C LEU A 96 6.36 24.85 -2.92
N PHE A 97 7.20 24.86 -1.89
CA PHE A 97 7.68 23.67 -1.18
C PHE A 97 7.66 23.86 0.33
N PHE A 98 7.77 22.75 1.07
CA PHE A 98 7.87 22.75 2.53
C PHE A 98 9.31 22.68 3.04
N LEU A 99 10.13 21.82 2.43
CA LEU A 99 11.48 21.49 2.85
C LEU A 99 12.51 21.97 1.85
N SER A 100 12.32 21.60 0.57
CA SER A 100 13.22 22.02 -0.51
C SER A 100 12.50 22.00 -1.86
N PRO A 101 13.02 22.73 -2.88
CA PRO A 101 12.44 22.69 -4.23
C PRO A 101 12.29 21.27 -4.78
N LYS A 102 13.19 20.35 -4.40
CA LYS A 102 13.09 18.94 -4.74
C LYS A 102 12.63 18.15 -3.51
N GLU A 103 11.34 17.92 -3.43
CA GLU A 103 10.72 17.11 -2.37
C GLU A 103 9.66 16.16 -2.93
N PHE A 104 9.44 15.09 -2.20
CA PHE A 104 8.60 13.96 -2.58
C PHE A 104 7.42 13.86 -1.64
N TYR A 105 6.26 13.50 -2.20
CA TYR A 105 5.01 13.43 -1.49
C TYR A 105 4.48 12.00 -1.46
N TYR A 106 3.94 11.61 -0.30
CA TYR A 106 3.22 10.35 -0.16
C TYR A 106 1.97 10.52 0.71
N LEU A 107 0.82 10.17 0.14
CA LEU A 107 -0.47 10.11 0.82
C LEU A 107 -0.85 8.66 1.10
N ARG A 108 -1.30 8.44 2.34
CA ARG A 108 -2.07 7.28 2.77
C ARG A 108 -3.31 7.84 3.47
N SER A 109 -4.51 7.69 2.90
CA SER A 109 -5.71 8.27 3.50
C SER A 109 -5.98 7.70 4.89
N LEU A 110 -6.54 8.53 5.76
CA LEU A 110 -6.91 8.19 7.15
C LEU A 110 -8.41 8.40 7.32
N GLY A 111 -9.05 7.66 8.23
CA GLY A 111 -10.45 7.86 8.59
C GLY A 111 -10.78 9.30 9.00
N ALA A 112 -12.08 9.63 9.00
CA ALA A 112 -12.53 10.99 9.24
C ALA A 112 -12.31 11.47 10.68
N ASP A 113 -12.28 10.57 11.68
CA ASP A 113 -12.00 10.94 13.07
C ASP A 113 -10.57 11.54 13.20
N PRO A 114 -10.41 12.80 13.61
CA PRO A 114 -9.10 13.43 13.81
C PRO A 114 -8.23 12.74 14.87
N ARG A 115 -8.85 11.97 15.78
CA ARG A 115 -8.18 11.14 16.79
C ARG A 115 -7.63 9.83 16.22
N GLY A 116 -7.92 9.56 14.94
CA GLY A 116 -7.44 8.39 14.21
C GLY A 116 -8.06 7.09 14.71
N ARG A 117 -9.31 7.10 15.18
CA ARG A 117 -10.03 5.90 15.67
C ARG A 117 -10.81 5.17 14.59
N ASP A 118 -11.11 5.85 13.49
CA ASP A 118 -11.84 5.27 12.37
C ASP A 118 -10.88 4.79 11.29
N VAL A 119 -11.25 3.68 10.65
CA VAL A 119 -10.61 3.17 9.43
C VAL A 119 -10.83 4.12 8.26
N ALA A 120 -9.94 4.06 7.28
CA ALA A 120 -10.18 4.75 6.02
C ALA A 120 -11.25 4.02 5.21
N ASP A 121 -12.10 4.77 4.53
CA ASP A 121 -13.15 4.26 3.68
C ASP A 121 -13.45 5.29 2.57
N ILE A 122 -13.00 4.98 1.36
CA ILE A 122 -13.13 5.84 0.17
C ILE A 122 -14.59 6.29 -0.04
N LYS A 123 -15.57 5.45 0.30
CA LYS A 123 -17.00 5.78 0.17
C LYS A 123 -17.42 6.87 1.15
N LYS A 124 -16.81 6.92 2.33
CA LYS A 124 -17.11 7.91 3.36
C LYS A 124 -16.33 9.20 3.14
N GLN A 125 -15.06 9.11 2.79
CA GLN A 125 -14.18 10.28 2.70
C GLN A 125 -14.26 10.96 1.33
N PHE A 126 -14.51 10.20 0.28
CA PHE A 126 -14.50 10.69 -1.10
C PHE A 126 -15.75 10.20 -1.87
N PRO A 127 -16.97 10.48 -1.36
CA PRO A 127 -18.21 9.94 -1.93
C PRO A 127 -18.43 10.34 -3.39
N SER A 128 -17.93 11.51 -3.81
CA SER A 128 -18.10 12.03 -5.18
C SER A 128 -17.35 11.22 -6.25
N ILE A 129 -16.36 10.41 -5.87
CA ILE A 129 -15.58 9.55 -6.77
C ILE A 129 -15.71 8.06 -6.44
N ALA A 130 -16.49 7.72 -5.41
CA ALA A 130 -16.58 6.35 -4.90
C ALA A 130 -17.19 5.37 -5.92
N GLU A 131 -18.13 5.85 -6.74
CA GLU A 131 -18.77 5.05 -7.80
C GLU A 131 -17.90 4.93 -9.06
N ASP A 132 -16.81 5.68 -9.17
CA ASP A 132 -15.88 5.53 -10.30
C ASP A 132 -15.05 4.26 -10.18
N ILE A 133 -14.84 3.75 -8.96
CA ILE A 133 -14.04 2.55 -8.70
C ILE A 133 -14.93 1.35 -8.35
N HIS A 134 -14.80 0.29 -9.11
CA HIS A 134 -15.40 -1.00 -8.79
C HIS A 134 -14.40 -1.83 -7.97
N ILE A 135 -14.77 -2.15 -6.72
CA ILE A 135 -14.02 -3.09 -5.89
C ILE A 135 -14.50 -4.51 -6.27
N PRO A 136 -13.62 -5.40 -6.77
CA PRO A 136 -14.03 -6.75 -7.12
C PRO A 136 -14.55 -7.50 -5.88
N ASP A 137 -15.60 -8.31 -6.06
CA ASP A 137 -16.23 -9.10 -4.98
C ASP A 137 -15.35 -10.27 -4.49
N PHE A 138 -14.05 -10.10 -4.30
CA PHE A 138 -13.12 -11.17 -3.91
C PHE A 138 -13.29 -11.69 -2.48
N PHE A 139 -14.03 -10.97 -1.64
CA PHE A 139 -14.26 -11.27 -0.23
C PHE A 139 -15.72 -10.98 0.15
N LEU A 140 -16.16 -11.49 1.29
CA LEU A 140 -17.51 -11.24 1.79
C LEU A 140 -17.63 -9.81 2.32
N LYS A 141 -18.77 -9.14 2.08
CA LYS A 141 -18.93 -7.71 2.44
C LYS A 141 -18.76 -7.46 3.94
N GLU A 142 -19.17 -8.41 4.76
CA GLU A 142 -19.01 -8.42 6.21
C GLU A 142 -17.55 -8.51 6.68
N ASP A 143 -16.63 -8.98 5.83
CA ASP A 143 -15.20 -9.07 6.15
C ASP A 143 -14.46 -7.78 5.81
N PHE A 144 -15.09 -6.85 5.08
CA PHE A 144 -14.52 -5.55 4.76
C PHE A 144 -13.98 -4.86 6.03
N PHE A 145 -12.76 -4.35 5.93
CA PHE A 145 -12.11 -3.61 7.00
C PHE A 145 -11.88 -2.14 6.62
N SER A 146 -11.21 -1.87 5.50
CA SER A 146 -10.78 -0.51 5.15
C SER A 146 -10.54 -0.37 3.65
N SER A 147 -10.76 0.82 3.10
CA SER A 147 -10.31 1.20 1.76
C SER A 147 -9.46 2.47 1.83
N VAL A 148 -8.22 2.37 1.36
CA VAL A 148 -7.17 3.38 1.58
C VAL A 148 -6.70 3.95 0.25
N PHE A 149 -6.86 5.26 0.10
CA PHE A 149 -6.35 6.02 -1.06
C PHE A 149 -4.85 6.24 -0.91
N ARG A 150 -4.10 5.96 -1.98
CA ARG A 150 -2.64 6.09 -2.03
C ARG A 150 -2.23 6.98 -3.19
N ILE A 151 -1.43 8.01 -2.91
CA ILE A 151 -0.78 8.86 -3.93
C ILE A 151 0.71 8.92 -3.62
N GLY A 152 1.56 8.76 -4.63
CA GLY A 152 3.01 8.86 -4.47
C GLY A 152 3.66 9.63 -5.63
N SER A 153 4.64 10.46 -5.30
CA SER A 153 5.55 11.03 -6.30
C SER A 153 6.39 9.95 -6.97
N PRO A 154 6.84 10.17 -8.23
CA PRO A 154 7.81 9.29 -8.87
C PRO A 154 9.06 9.10 -8.00
N GLY A 155 9.56 7.87 -7.93
CA GLY A 155 10.72 7.48 -7.16
C GLY A 155 10.44 7.18 -5.69
N VAL A 156 9.27 7.53 -5.14
CA VAL A 156 8.96 7.27 -3.72
C VAL A 156 9.01 5.78 -3.44
N GLN A 157 9.91 5.38 -2.54
CA GLN A 157 10.02 4.04 -2.00
C GLN A 157 9.62 4.04 -0.52
N LEU A 158 8.67 3.20 -0.18
CA LEU A 158 8.30 2.95 1.22
C LEU A 158 9.12 1.80 1.78
N TRP A 159 9.34 1.83 3.09
CA TRP A 159 9.95 0.72 3.81
C TRP A 159 9.10 -0.56 3.70
N THR A 160 9.78 -1.70 3.80
CA THR A 160 9.11 -3.00 3.80
C THR A 160 8.37 -3.20 5.11
N HIS A 161 7.10 -3.59 5.02
CA HIS A 161 6.24 -3.90 6.17
C HIS A 161 5.26 -5.02 5.83
N TYR A 162 4.52 -5.52 6.82
CA TYR A 162 3.38 -6.41 6.61
C TYR A 162 2.13 -5.85 7.29
N ASP A 163 0.96 -6.30 6.83
CA ASP A 163 -0.33 -6.02 7.43
C ASP A 163 -0.96 -7.33 7.95
N VAL A 164 -1.85 -7.25 8.94
CA VAL A 164 -2.55 -8.42 9.54
C VAL A 164 -3.81 -8.80 8.76
N MET A 165 -4.30 -7.88 7.92
CA MET A 165 -5.45 -8.07 7.04
C MET A 165 -5.00 -8.60 5.67
N ASP A 166 -5.88 -9.31 4.98
CA ASP A 166 -5.71 -9.53 3.55
C ASP A 166 -5.88 -8.20 2.80
N ASN A 167 -5.16 -8.05 1.69
CA ASN A 167 -5.11 -6.80 0.96
C ASN A 167 -5.14 -7.03 -0.56
N ILE A 168 -5.90 -6.20 -1.27
CA ILE A 168 -5.66 -5.95 -2.69
C ILE A 168 -5.21 -4.50 -2.87
N LEU A 169 -4.17 -4.29 -3.66
CA LEU A 169 -3.81 -2.96 -4.14
C LEU A 169 -4.24 -2.87 -5.60
N ILE A 170 -5.12 -1.93 -5.90
CA ILE A 170 -5.57 -1.59 -7.26
C ILE A 170 -4.74 -0.40 -7.75
N GLN A 171 -3.92 -0.60 -8.79
CA GLN A 171 -3.12 0.46 -9.39
C GLN A 171 -3.95 1.17 -10.46
N VAL A 172 -4.43 2.38 -10.16
CA VAL A 172 -5.34 3.12 -11.04
C VAL A 172 -4.57 3.95 -12.08
N LYS A 173 -3.46 4.56 -11.67
CA LYS A 173 -2.65 5.43 -12.55
C LYS A 173 -1.16 5.29 -12.24
N GLY A 174 -0.34 5.33 -13.29
CA GLY A 174 1.12 5.22 -13.21
C GLY A 174 1.59 3.82 -12.87
N ARG A 175 2.88 3.55 -13.10
CA ARG A 175 3.49 2.25 -12.80
C ARG A 175 4.06 2.16 -11.39
N LYS A 176 3.97 0.97 -10.81
CA LYS A 176 4.50 0.67 -9.46
C LYS A 176 5.21 -0.66 -9.43
N ARG A 177 6.42 -0.70 -8.88
CA ARG A 177 7.13 -1.95 -8.58
C ARG A 177 6.71 -2.43 -7.20
N MET A 178 6.32 -3.70 -7.13
CA MET A 178 5.95 -4.40 -5.92
C MET A 178 6.97 -5.51 -5.67
N VAL A 179 7.60 -5.50 -4.50
CA VAL A 179 8.50 -6.56 -4.06
C VAL A 179 7.97 -7.17 -2.78
N LEU A 180 7.83 -8.49 -2.75
CA LEU A 180 7.19 -9.23 -1.67
C LEU A 180 8.10 -10.34 -1.14
N TYR A 181 7.96 -10.62 0.16
CA TYR A 181 8.67 -11.72 0.84
C TYR A 181 7.66 -12.56 1.63
N ASN A 182 7.86 -13.86 1.60
CA ASN A 182 7.02 -14.81 2.32
C ASN A 182 7.06 -14.52 3.84
N PRO A 183 5.97 -14.68 4.60
CA PRO A 183 5.97 -14.59 6.06
C PRO A 183 7.08 -15.40 6.75
N ASP A 184 7.47 -16.55 6.19
CA ASP A 184 8.55 -17.41 6.71
C ASP A 184 9.93 -16.73 6.68
N GLU A 185 10.08 -15.65 5.91
CA GLU A 185 11.30 -14.84 5.84
C GLU A 185 11.47 -13.89 7.03
N ALA A 186 10.55 -13.89 8.01
CA ALA A 186 10.57 -12.94 9.13
C ALA A 186 11.94 -12.83 9.85
N LEU A 187 12.67 -13.94 9.99
CA LEU A 187 14.01 -13.98 10.61
C LEU A 187 15.12 -13.37 9.75
N ASN A 188 14.90 -13.24 8.44
CA ASN A 188 15.79 -12.59 7.47
C ASN A 188 15.46 -11.11 7.27
N MET A 189 14.31 -10.64 7.76
CA MET A 189 13.80 -9.27 7.52
C MET A 189 14.20 -8.23 8.58
N TYR A 190 14.86 -8.62 9.68
CA TYR A 190 15.32 -7.67 10.73
C TYR A 190 14.19 -6.72 11.19
N LEU A 191 13.14 -7.29 11.77
CA LEU A 191 11.91 -6.56 12.07
C LEU A 191 12.00 -5.70 13.33
N ILE A 192 11.47 -4.48 13.25
CA ILE A 192 11.02 -3.66 14.39
C ILE A 192 9.50 -3.53 14.27
N GLY A 193 8.79 -4.30 15.09
CA GLY A 193 7.34 -4.41 15.00
C GLY A 193 6.92 -5.01 13.65
N ASP A 194 6.15 -4.25 12.88
CA ASP A 194 5.63 -4.63 11.56
C ASP A 194 6.56 -4.25 10.39
N LYS A 195 7.72 -3.65 10.65
CA LYS A 195 8.60 -3.04 9.62
C LYS A 195 9.99 -3.68 9.62
N SER A 196 10.54 -3.88 8.43
CA SER A 196 11.94 -4.30 8.23
C SER A 196 12.89 -3.12 8.39
N GLN A 197 14.01 -3.32 9.08
CA GLN A 197 15.10 -2.33 9.14
C GLN A 197 15.89 -2.21 7.82
N VAL A 198 15.73 -3.16 6.89
CA VAL A 198 16.37 -3.12 5.57
C VAL A 198 15.62 -2.17 4.65
N LEU A 199 16.14 -0.95 4.52
CA LEU A 199 15.50 0.14 3.77
C LEU A 199 15.76 0.06 2.27
N ASP A 200 17.03 -0.18 1.90
CA ASP A 200 17.43 -0.36 0.52
C ASP A 200 17.47 -1.85 0.18
N ILE A 201 16.36 -2.35 -0.37
CA ILE A 201 16.24 -3.77 -0.72
C ILE A 201 16.97 -4.15 -2.02
N ASP A 202 17.39 -3.16 -2.81
CA ASP A 202 18.13 -3.38 -4.05
C ASP A 202 19.65 -3.37 -3.80
N ASP A 203 20.10 -2.62 -2.80
CA ASP A 203 21.50 -2.56 -2.33
C ASP A 203 21.55 -2.60 -0.79
N PRO A 204 21.27 -3.76 -0.17
CA PRO A 204 21.18 -3.87 1.28
C PRO A 204 22.57 -3.74 1.92
N ASP A 205 22.64 -3.07 3.08
CA ASP A 205 23.84 -3.06 3.92
C ASP A 205 24.10 -4.47 4.47
N VAL A 206 24.94 -5.24 3.78
CA VAL A 206 25.22 -6.65 4.07
C VAL A 206 26.04 -6.85 5.34
N GLU A 207 26.76 -5.82 5.80
CA GLU A 207 27.48 -5.88 7.07
C GLU A 207 26.50 -5.82 8.23
N ARG A 208 25.47 -4.97 8.13
CA ARG A 208 24.41 -4.84 9.14
C ARG A 208 23.33 -5.92 9.02
N PHE A 209 22.99 -6.34 7.81
CA PHE A 209 21.85 -7.21 7.53
C PHE A 209 22.22 -8.46 6.70
N PRO A 210 23.24 -9.25 7.11
CA PRO A 210 23.76 -10.36 6.29
C PRO A 210 22.71 -11.42 5.94
N LYS A 211 21.73 -11.67 6.80
CA LYS A 211 20.67 -12.67 6.56
C LYS A 211 19.67 -12.26 5.48
N PHE A 212 19.56 -10.95 5.18
CA PHE A 212 18.60 -10.45 4.20
C PHE A 212 18.90 -11.00 2.79
N LEU A 213 20.16 -11.31 2.50
CA LEU A 213 20.55 -11.97 1.23
C LEU A 213 19.96 -13.37 1.06
N SER A 214 19.48 -14.00 2.13
CA SER A 214 18.80 -15.30 2.06
C SER A 214 17.30 -15.15 1.81
N ALA A 215 16.74 -13.94 1.92
CA ALA A 215 15.31 -13.72 1.76
C ALA A 215 14.88 -13.86 0.30
N GLN A 216 13.95 -14.76 0.02
CA GLN A 216 13.47 -14.98 -1.33
C GLN A 216 12.59 -13.81 -1.80
N ARG A 217 13.10 -13.05 -2.76
CA ARG A 217 12.42 -11.91 -3.38
C ARG A 217 11.38 -12.37 -4.40
N HIS A 218 10.14 -11.94 -4.23
CA HIS A 218 9.07 -12.06 -5.23
C HIS A 218 8.76 -10.67 -5.82
N GLU A 219 8.63 -10.55 -7.14
CA GLU A 219 8.49 -9.22 -7.76
C GLU A 219 7.49 -9.18 -8.92
N CYS A 220 6.81 -8.04 -9.05
CA CYS A 220 6.13 -7.64 -10.28
C CYS A 220 6.16 -6.11 -10.47
N ILE A 221 5.88 -5.69 -11.70
CA ILE A 221 5.53 -4.30 -12.03
C ILE A 221 4.03 -4.28 -12.31
N MET A 222 3.33 -3.39 -11.61
CA MET A 222 1.92 -3.11 -11.82
C MET A 222 1.76 -1.99 -12.85
N GLU A 223 0.93 -2.26 -13.85
CA GLU A 223 0.46 -1.28 -14.82
C GLU A 223 -0.88 -0.66 -14.38
N PRO A 224 -1.30 0.48 -14.94
CA PRO A 224 -2.64 1.00 -14.71
C PRO A 224 -3.73 -0.03 -15.07
N GLY A 225 -4.60 -0.34 -14.12
CA GLY A 225 -5.62 -1.40 -14.23
C GLY A 225 -5.29 -2.66 -13.45
N ASP A 226 -4.02 -2.89 -13.12
CA ASP A 226 -3.60 -4.10 -12.42
C ASP A 226 -4.04 -4.10 -10.95
N ILE A 227 -4.34 -5.29 -10.44
CA ILE A 227 -4.61 -5.54 -9.02
C ILE A 227 -3.56 -6.53 -8.51
N ILE A 228 -2.91 -6.25 -7.39
CA ILE A 228 -2.08 -7.25 -6.70
C ILE A 228 -2.80 -7.70 -5.43
N PHE A 229 -2.99 -9.01 -5.31
CA PHE A 229 -3.40 -9.65 -4.06
C PHE A 229 -2.18 -9.88 -3.19
N ILE A 230 -2.27 -9.43 -1.94
CA ILE A 230 -1.26 -9.55 -0.90
C ILE A 230 -1.94 -10.28 0.28
N PRO A 231 -1.67 -11.57 0.47
CA PRO A 231 -2.19 -12.29 1.63
C PRO A 231 -1.63 -11.66 2.92
N ALA A 232 -2.42 -11.69 4.00
CA ALA A 232 -2.00 -11.24 5.32
C ALA A 232 -0.61 -11.78 5.70
N LEU A 233 0.16 -10.95 6.40
CA LEU A 233 1.54 -11.21 6.86
C LEU A 233 2.62 -11.20 5.77
N TRP A 234 2.27 -11.14 4.48
CA TRP A 234 3.29 -10.99 3.44
C TRP A 234 3.97 -9.63 3.55
N PHE A 235 5.30 -9.66 3.69
CA PHE A 235 6.10 -8.45 3.68
C PHE A 235 6.09 -7.87 2.28
N HIS A 236 5.92 -6.55 2.17
CA HIS A 236 5.87 -5.89 0.87
C HIS A 236 6.56 -4.53 0.89
N ASN A 237 7.30 -4.25 -0.18
CA ASN A 237 7.98 -3.00 -0.48
C ASN A 237 7.38 -2.42 -1.77
N THR A 238 7.14 -1.11 -1.79
CA THR A 238 6.57 -0.44 -2.95
C THR A 238 7.48 0.67 -3.43
N LEU A 239 7.76 0.69 -4.73
CA LEU A 239 8.43 1.80 -5.41
C LEU A 239 7.49 2.37 -6.48
N ALA A 240 7.15 3.64 -6.35
CA ALA A 240 6.43 4.38 -7.39
C ALA A 240 7.40 4.66 -8.56
N LEU A 241 7.24 3.97 -9.69
CA LEU A 241 8.09 4.19 -10.86
C LEU A 241 7.70 5.48 -11.59
N GLU A 242 6.43 5.86 -11.45
CA GLU A 242 5.83 7.08 -11.97
C GLU A 242 4.96 7.74 -10.89
N PHE A 243 4.38 8.89 -11.18
CA PHE A 243 3.33 9.44 -10.34
C PHE A 243 2.18 8.45 -10.29
N GLY A 244 1.86 8.00 -9.08
CA GLY A 244 0.96 6.87 -8.88
C GLY A 244 -0.30 7.24 -8.12
N ILE A 245 -1.45 6.75 -8.58
CA ILE A 245 -2.70 6.71 -7.82
C ILE A 245 -3.11 5.25 -7.66
N ALA A 246 -3.39 4.83 -6.44
CA ALA A 246 -3.82 3.48 -6.15
C ALA A 246 -4.80 3.44 -4.97
N VAL A 247 -5.54 2.34 -4.87
CA VAL A 247 -6.47 2.09 -3.76
C VAL A 247 -6.18 0.73 -3.17
N ASN A 248 -5.89 0.68 -1.86
CA ASN A 248 -5.85 -0.58 -1.12
C ASN A 248 -7.22 -0.92 -0.57
N ILE A 249 -7.60 -2.19 -0.63
CA ILE A 249 -8.79 -2.71 0.05
C ILE A 249 -8.32 -3.80 1.01
N PHE A 250 -8.58 -3.59 2.29
CA PHE A 250 -8.26 -4.53 3.35
C PHE A 250 -9.52 -5.26 3.82
N TRP A 251 -9.40 -6.56 4.08
CA TRP A 251 -10.46 -7.36 4.67
C TRP A 251 -9.91 -8.41 5.65
N ARG A 252 -10.78 -8.86 6.54
CA ARG A 252 -10.46 -9.89 7.53
C ARG A 252 -10.40 -11.26 6.86
N HIS A 253 -9.32 -11.99 7.10
CA HIS A 253 -9.22 -13.40 6.74
C HIS A 253 -9.82 -14.31 7.81
N LEU A 254 -9.68 -13.92 9.08
CA LEU A 254 -10.14 -14.67 10.24
C LEU A 254 -11.44 -14.06 10.79
N ASN A 255 -12.05 -14.75 11.76
CA ASN A 255 -13.21 -14.22 12.47
C ASN A 255 -12.85 -12.90 13.18
N TYR A 256 -13.76 -11.91 13.11
CA TYR A 256 -13.58 -10.56 13.66
C TYR A 256 -13.12 -10.55 15.13
N GLN A 257 -13.51 -11.55 15.94
CA GLN A 257 -13.16 -11.63 17.36
C GLN A 257 -11.65 -11.76 17.63
N PHE A 258 -10.86 -12.15 16.62
CA PHE A 258 -9.41 -12.28 16.76
C PHE A 258 -8.65 -10.96 16.54
N TYR A 259 -9.30 -9.95 15.99
CA TYR A 259 -8.69 -8.66 15.67
C TYR A 259 -8.88 -7.66 16.81
N ASP A 260 -7.90 -6.78 17.04
CA ASP A 260 -8.06 -5.67 17.98
C ASP A 260 -9.05 -4.64 17.41
N LYS A 261 -10.18 -4.46 18.09
CA LYS A 261 -11.22 -3.48 17.74
C LYS A 261 -10.73 -2.02 17.74
N ASN A 262 -9.58 -1.74 18.37
CA ASN A 262 -8.96 -0.43 18.40
C ASN A 262 -7.80 -0.32 17.41
N ASP A 263 -7.75 -1.16 16.38
CA ASP A 263 -6.82 -1.04 15.27
C ASP A 263 -7.49 -0.38 14.06
N PRO A 264 -7.22 0.91 13.79
CA PRO A 264 -7.73 1.61 12.62
C PRO A 264 -6.81 1.46 11.40
N TYR A 265 -5.65 0.81 11.55
CA TYR A 265 -4.64 0.67 10.51
C TYR A 265 -4.61 -0.74 9.89
N GLY A 266 -4.86 -1.77 10.69
CA GLY A 266 -4.79 -3.18 10.28
C GLY A 266 -3.40 -3.81 10.52
N ASN A 267 -2.62 -3.22 11.42
CA ASN A 267 -1.21 -3.57 11.67
C ASN A 267 -0.99 -4.15 13.07
N LYS A 268 -1.99 -4.08 13.97
CA LYS A 268 -1.87 -4.68 15.29
C LYS A 268 -1.99 -6.19 15.17
N ASP A 269 -1.13 -6.89 15.89
CA ASP A 269 -1.18 -8.34 16.02
C ASP A 269 -2.59 -8.80 16.44
N LEU A 270 -2.97 -9.99 15.98
CA LEU A 270 -4.18 -10.66 16.46
C LEU A 270 -4.11 -10.82 17.99
N ILE A 271 -5.25 -10.66 18.65
CA ILE A 271 -5.37 -10.69 20.13
C ILE A 271 -4.65 -11.92 20.74
N PRO A 272 -4.80 -13.15 20.21
CA PRO A 272 -4.06 -14.30 20.75
C PRO A 272 -2.54 -14.15 20.66
N ALA A 273 -2.02 -13.64 19.54
CA ALA A 273 -0.59 -13.44 19.34
C ALA A 273 -0.04 -12.34 20.28
N SER A 274 -0.78 -11.24 20.44
CA SER A 274 -0.40 -10.19 21.39
C SER A 274 -0.34 -10.68 22.83
N ARG A 275 -1.27 -11.57 23.23
CA ARG A 275 -1.28 -12.15 24.58
C ARG A 275 -0.07 -13.03 24.86
N VAL A 276 0.38 -13.80 23.88
CA VAL A 276 1.59 -14.64 24.03
C VAL A 276 2.85 -13.77 24.18
N ARG A 277 2.96 -12.64 23.48
CA ARG A 277 4.09 -11.71 23.63
C ARG A 277 4.19 -11.03 25.00
N MET A 278 3.09 -11.02 25.77
CA MET A 278 3.04 -10.41 27.11
C MET A 278 3.33 -11.41 28.25
N LEU A 279 3.46 -12.70 27.93
CA LEU A 279 3.86 -13.76 28.86
C LEU A 279 5.38 -13.93 28.82
#